data_AF-X0UHK8-F1
#
_entry.id   AF-X0UHK8-F1
#
_cell.length_a   1.000
_cell.length_b   1.000
_cell.length_c   1.000
_cell.angle_alpha   90.00
_cell.angle_beta   90.00
_cell.angle_gamma   90.00
#
_symmetry.space_group_name_H-M   'P 1'
#
loop_
_entity.id
_entity.type
_entity.pdbx_description
1 polymer ?
#
loop_
_entity_poly.entity_id
_entity_poly.type
_entity_poly.pdbx_seq_one_letter_code
_entity_poly.pdbx_strand_id
1 'polypeptide(L)' 'MIEKASNLVPIVIEQTGRGERSYDIYSRLLKDRIVFIDGEIIDLNADMVVAQLLFLESQDPEKDIHLYINS' A
#
# COMPACT_ATOMS: atom_id res chain seq x y z
N MET A 1 7.37 15.54 -22.26
CA MET A 1 6.44 16.22 -21.33
C MET A 1 6.22 15.26 -20.18
N ILE A 2 6.65 15.62 -18.97
CA ILE A 2 6.28 14.85 -17.77
C ILE A 2 4.84 15.24 -17.47
N GLU A 3 3.93 14.29 -17.62
CA GLU A 3 2.51 14.47 -17.36
C GLU A 3 2.32 14.75 -15.86
N LYS A 4 2.20 16.03 -15.50
CA LYS A 4 1.63 16.44 -14.22
C LYS A 4 0.13 16.15 -14.25
N ALA A 5 -0.26 14.88 -14.27
CA ALA A 5 -1.43 14.51 -13.51
C ALA A 5 -1.06 14.83 -12.06
N SER A 6 -1.80 15.71 -11.40
CA SER A 6 -1.77 15.76 -9.95
C SER A 6 -1.92 14.31 -9.47
N ASN A 7 -0.90 13.75 -8.79
CA ASN A 7 -0.86 12.42 -8.18
C ASN A 7 -1.95 12.28 -7.10
N LEU A 8 -3.20 12.51 -7.46
CA LEU A 8 -4.36 12.29 -6.63
C LEU A 8 -4.54 10.78 -6.60
N VAL A 9 -3.98 10.17 -5.57
CA VAL A 9 -4.25 8.77 -5.26
C VAL A 9 -5.76 8.65 -5.01
N PRO A 10 -6.48 7.79 -5.75
CA PRO A 10 -7.91 7.64 -5.58
C PRO A 10 -8.26 7.28 -4.14
N ILE A 11 -9.35 7.87 -3.65
CA ILE A 11 -9.91 7.56 -2.33
C ILE A 11 -11.03 6.53 -2.51
N VAL A 12 -11.03 5.51 -1.66
CA VAL A 12 -12.07 4.49 -1.54
C VAL A 12 -12.76 4.60 -0.19
N ILE A 13 -14.07 4.34 -0.18
CA ILE A 13 -14.90 4.36 1.02
C ILE A 13 -15.23 2.90 1.38
N GLU A 14 -14.82 2.46 2.56
CA GLU A 14 -15.12 1.14 3.09
C GLU A 14 -16.25 1.25 4.14
N GLN A 15 -17.32 0.49 3.96
CA GLN A 15 -18.36 0.36 4.98
C GLN A 15 -17.91 -0.63 6.06
N THR A 16 -17.87 -0.16 7.30
CA THR A 16 -17.55 -0.95 8.49
C THR A 16 -18.79 -1.07 9.37
N GLY A 17 -18.78 -2.01 10.33
CA GLY A 17 -19.87 -2.14 11.31
C GLY A 17 -20.09 -0.90 12.19
N ARG A 18 -19.23 0.11 12.13
CA ARG A 18 -19.33 1.38 12.88
C ARG A 18 -19.55 2.61 11.98
N GLY A 19 -19.79 2.41 10.68
CA GLY A 19 -19.96 3.49 9.69
C GLY A 19 -18.94 3.42 8.56
N GLU A 20 -18.70 4.55 7.89
CA GLU A 20 -17.82 4.63 6.72
C GLU A 20 -16.40 5.07 7.11
N ARG A 21 -15.40 4.48 6.44
CA ARG A 21 -14.01 4.91 6.56
C ARG A 21 -13.39 5.10 5.18
N SER A 22 -12.75 6.25 4.98
CA SER A 22 -12.07 6.59 3.75
C SER A 22 -10.59 6.22 3.82
N TYR A 23 -10.07 5.65 2.74
CA TYR A 23 -8.66 5.31 2.56
C TYR A 23 -8.21 5.77 1.18
N ASP A 24 -6.94 6.12 1.01
CA ASP A 24 -6.36 6.04 -0.33
C ASP A 24 -6.27 4.56 -0.75
N ILE A 25 -6.26 4.30 -2.06
CA ILE A 25 -6.30 2.94 -2.59
C ILE A 25 -5.13 2.07 -2.09
N TYR A 26 -3.93 2.63 -1.91
CA TYR A 26 -2.77 1.87 -1.43
C TYR A 26 -2.92 1.49 0.04
N SER A 27 -3.37 2.43 0.89
CA SER A 27 -3.69 2.13 2.29
C SER A 27 -4.77 1.07 2.43
N ARG A 28 -5.78 1.07 1.54
CA ARG A 28 -6.81 0.02 1.52
C ARG A 28 -6.21 -1.33 1.13
N LEU A 29 -5.34 -1.40 0.12
CA LEU A 29 -4.71 -2.64 -0.32
C LEU A 29 -3.72 -3.19 0.72
N LEU A 30 -2.99 -2.32 1.42
CA LEU A 30 -2.12 -2.73 2.52
C LEU A 30 -2.89 -3.44 3.64
N LYS A 31 -4.13 -3.03 3.91
CA LYS A 31 -5.02 -3.71 4.87
C LYS A 31 -5.34 -5.17 4.45
N ASP A 32 -5.36 -5.44 3.15
CA ASP A 32 -5.49 -6.79 2.57
C ASP A 32 -4.11 -7.47 2.39
N ARG A 33 -3.06 -6.94 3.02
CA ARG A 33 -1.68 -7.44 3.01
C ARG A 33 -1.04 -7.43 1.62
N ILE A 34 -1.44 -6.48 0.78
CA ILE A 34 -0.89 -6.27 -0.55
C ILE A 34 0.12 -5.12 -0.50
N VAL A 35 1.34 -5.38 -0.94
CA VAL A 35 2.44 -4.41 -1.04
C VAL A 35 2.87 -4.28 -2.51
N PHE A 36 3.01 -3.03 -2.98
CA PHE A 36 3.44 -2.72 -4.34
C PHE A 36 4.87 -2.22 -4.36
N ILE A 37 5.64 -2.68 -5.33
CA ILE A 37 6.93 -2.11 -5.71
C ILE A 37 6.77 -1.64 -7.15
N ASP A 38 6.82 -0.33 -7.37
CA ASP A 38 6.64 0.28 -8.69
C ASP A 38 7.82 1.20 -9.00
N GLY A 39 8.33 1.09 -10.23
CA GLY A 39 9.46 1.87 -10.72
C GLY A 39 10.82 1.41 -10.18
N GLU A 40 11.85 2.23 -10.45
CA GLU A 40 13.23 1.94 -10.06
C GLU A 40 13.38 1.82 -8.54
N ILE A 41 14.13 0.80 -8.10
CA ILE A 41 14.41 0.59 -6.68
C ILE A 41 15.50 1.58 -6.23
N ILE A 42 15.14 2.44 -5.29
CA ILE A 42 16.02 3.43 -4.65
C ILE A 42 15.86 3.32 -3.13
N ASP A 43 16.83 3.83 -2.36
CA ASP A 43 16.83 3.70 -0.90
C ASP A 43 15.49 4.08 -0.25
N LEU A 44 14.86 5.17 -0.72
CA LEU A 44 13.58 5.64 -0.19
C LEU A 44 12.43 4.65 -0.39
N ASN A 45 12.25 4.07 -1.58
CA ASN A 45 11.14 3.13 -1.80
C ASN A 45 11.44 1.75 -1.20
N ALA A 46 12.72 1.35 -1.16
CA ALA A 46 13.15 0.14 -0.46
C ALA A 46 12.83 0.23 1.05
N ASP A 47 13.15 1.34 1.70
CA ASP A 47 12.85 1.57 3.12
C ASP A 47 11.34 1.54 3.40
N MET A 48 10.52 2.11 2.51
CA MET A 48 9.06 2.07 2.63
C MET A 48 8.51 0.63 2.53
N VAL A 49 9.02 -0.17 1.60
CA VAL A 49 8.62 -1.58 1.45
C VAL A 49 9.01 -2.37 2.70
N VAL A 50 10.24 -2.21 3.21
CA VAL A 50 10.69 -2.86 4.44
C VAL A 50 9.79 -2.49 5.62
N ALA A 51 9.45 -1.22 5.79
CA ALA A 51 8.53 -0.77 6.83
C ALA A 51 7.14 -1.41 6.71
N GLN A 52 6.60 -1.54 5.50
CA GLN A 52 5.31 -2.20 5.24
C GLN A 52 5.35 -3.69 5.55
N LEU A 53 6.42 -4.39 5.19
CA LEU A 53 6.60 -5.81 5.50
C LEU A 53 6.64 -6.06 7.01
N LEU A 54 7.46 -5.30 7.75
CA LEU A 54 7.55 -5.41 9.21
C LEU A 54 6.23 -5.04 9.90
N PHE A 55 5.52 -4.03 9.39
CA PHE A 55 4.20 -3.67 9.88
C PHE A 55 3.21 -4.84 9.72
N LEU A 56 3.14 -5.47 8.54
CA LEU A 56 2.24 -6.58 8.28
C LEU A 56 2.59 -7.84 9.08
N GLU A 57 3.87 -8.16 9.22
CA GLU A 57 4.36 -9.25 10.06
C GLU A 57 3.96 -9.05 11.53
N SER A 58 4.07 -7.82 12.04
CA SER A 58 3.69 -7.49 13.43
C SER A 58 2.18 -7.65 13.70
N GLN A 59 1.34 -7.51 12.67
CA GLN A 59 -0.12 -7.68 12.80
C GLN A 59 -0.53 -9.14 12.82
N ASP A 60 0.09 -9.95 11.97
CA ASP A 60 -0.19 -11.38 11.84
C ASP A 60 1.00 -12.06 11.13
N PRO A 61 1.89 -12.74 11.87
CA PRO A 61 3.08 -13.35 11.29
C PRO A 61 2.80 -14.66 10.53
N GLU A 62 1.62 -15.26 10.72
CA GLU A 62 1.25 -16.51 10.04
C GLU A 62 0.57 -16.28 8.68
N LYS A 63 0.09 -15.06 8.42
CA LYS A 63 -0.56 -14.72 7.15
C LYS A 63 0.43 -14.30 6.10
N ASP A 64 0.22 -14.81 4.89
CA ASP A 64 0.95 -14.41 3.69
C ASP A 64 0.90 -12.90 3.45
N ILE A 65 1.95 -12.38 2.83
CA ILE A 65 2.03 -11.02 2.29
C ILE A 65 2.14 -11.16 0.77
N HIS A 66 1.28 -10.45 0.04
CA HIS A 66 1.27 -10.47 -1.41
C HIS A 66 2.08 -9.29 -1.95
N LEU A 67 3.21 -9.60 -2.59
CA LEU A 67 4.08 -8.60 -3.20
C LEU A 67 3.84 -8.54 -4.71
N TYR A 68 3.44 -7.37 -5.21
CA TYR A 68 3.26 -7.10 -6.64
C TYR A 68 4.37 -6.17 -7.12
N ILE A 69 5.14 -6.62 -8.11
CA ILE A 69 6.37 -5.96 -8.55
C ILE A 69 6.22 -5.53 -10.01
N ASN A 70 6.42 -4.24 -10.25
CA ASN A 70 6.53 -3.60 -11.55
C ASN A 70 7.75 -2.67 -11.54
N SER A 71 8.95 -3.26 -11.67
CA SER A 71 10.23 -2.56 -11.52
C SER A 71 11.16 -2.83 -12.71
#